data_AF-A0A0E0AXV1-F1
#
_entry.id   AF-A0A0E0AXV1-F1
#
_cell.length_a   1.000
_cell.length_b   1.000
_cell.length_c   1.000
_cell.angle_alpha   90.00
_cell.angle_beta   90.00
_cell.angle_gamma   90.00
#
_symmetry.space_group_name_H-M   'P 1'
#
loop_
_entity.id
_entity.type
_entity.pdbx_description
1 polymer ?
#
loop_
_entity_poly.entity_id
_entity_poly.type
_entity_poly.pdbx_seq_one_letter_code
_entity_poly.pdbx_strand_id
1 'polypeptide(L)'
;MSVLGVFLASLLLAAVAPARAAGGGCAAERFSSNRVYAACSDLPHLGASVHWTYDAAASASLSVAFVAAPPSPGGWVAWGLNPTGGGMAGTQALVALPKGGGGGYEVQTFDIEGYSLSAPGKLKYPATDLAAEVAADGRVSVFGKLALQNGTAEVNQVWQVGPVSSGSMVPHAMSSDNKAAMGKLNLLTGAATSSGGGGSNLRKKNTHGILNAVSWGLLLPMGAIFARYLKTFKSADPAWFYLHVACQLIGYGVGVSGWATGIHLGNLSKGITYSLHRNIGITVFALGTLQIFALFLRPKKDHKYRVYWNAYHHSVGYTIIILGIVNIFKGMSILNVEQKWKTGYIITISILGGIAVILEAVTWSIVLKRRKEENKSYNGASNGHLPLSM
;
A
#
# COMPACT_ATOMS: atom_id res chain seq x y z
N MET A 1 -27.73 -27.43 -11.86
CA MET A 1 -27.09 -26.10 -11.98
C MET A 1 -25.69 -26.21 -11.42
N SER A 2 -24.68 -25.98 -12.26
CA SER A 2 -23.30 -26.41 -11.98
C SER A 2 -22.64 -25.49 -10.96
N VAL A 3 -21.96 -26.06 -9.97
CA VAL A 3 -21.19 -25.40 -8.90
C VAL A 3 -20.18 -24.37 -9.45
N LEU A 4 -19.84 -24.45 -10.74
CA LEU A 4 -19.01 -23.49 -11.47
C LEU A 4 -19.65 -22.08 -11.60
N GLY A 5 -20.98 -21.97 -11.62
CA GLY A 5 -21.68 -20.70 -11.87
C GLY A 5 -21.71 -19.75 -10.67
N VAL A 6 -21.60 -20.29 -9.45
CA VAL A 6 -21.62 -19.49 -8.22
C VAL A 6 -20.25 -18.83 -7.96
N PHE A 7 -19.16 -19.41 -8.45
CA PHE A 7 -17.80 -18.88 -8.24
C PHE A 7 -17.45 -17.65 -9.11
N LEU A 8 -18.04 -17.48 -10.30
CA LEU A 8 -17.80 -16.29 -11.13
C LEU A 8 -18.63 -15.07 -10.69
N ALA A 9 -19.79 -15.27 -10.08
CA ALA A 9 -20.68 -14.18 -9.68
C ALA A 9 -20.20 -13.43 -8.43
N SER A 10 -19.44 -14.08 -7.54
CA SER A 10 -18.95 -13.47 -6.29
C SER A 10 -17.71 -12.59 -6.46
N LEU A 11 -17.06 -12.56 -7.64
CA LEU A 11 -15.86 -11.76 -7.87
C LEU A 11 -16.13 -10.39 -8.54
N LEU A 12 -17.37 -10.12 -8.95
CA LEU A 12 -17.74 -8.92 -9.73
C LEU A 12 -18.51 -7.85 -8.93
N LEU A 13 -18.72 -8.02 -7.61
CA LEU A 13 -19.55 -7.10 -6.80
C LEU A 13 -18.79 -6.28 -5.75
N ALA A 14 -17.46 -6.13 -5.87
CA ALA A 14 -16.64 -5.36 -4.93
C ALA A 14 -15.99 -4.11 -5.53
N ALA A 15 -16.55 -3.54 -6.61
CA ALA A 15 -15.96 -2.38 -7.26
C ALA A 15 -16.97 -1.38 -7.81
N VAL A 16 -17.91 -0.89 -7.00
CA VAL A 16 -18.40 0.50 -7.07
C VAL A 16 -18.93 0.89 -5.68
N ALA A 17 -18.07 1.41 -4.81
CA ALA A 17 -18.53 2.33 -3.78
C ALA A 17 -18.42 3.74 -4.39
N PRO A 18 -19.50 4.54 -4.44
CA PRO A 18 -19.36 5.93 -4.85
C PRO A 18 -18.44 6.62 -3.85
N ALA A 19 -17.34 7.19 -4.36
CA ALA A 19 -16.56 8.15 -3.61
C ALA A 19 -17.52 9.29 -3.22
N ARG A 20 -17.91 9.36 -1.95
CA ARG A 20 -18.58 10.54 -1.42
C ARG A 20 -17.57 11.67 -1.49
N ALA A 21 -17.72 12.57 -2.46
CA ALA A 21 -17.09 13.88 -2.43
C ALA A 21 -17.70 14.64 -1.24
N ALA A 22 -16.92 14.80 -0.17
CA ALA A 22 -17.25 15.69 0.93
C ALA A 22 -16.94 17.13 0.49
N GLY A 23 -17.84 17.74 -0.29
CA GLY A 23 -17.79 19.18 -0.54
C GLY A 23 -18.42 19.93 0.63
N GLY A 24 -17.60 20.50 1.53
CA GLY A 24 -18.11 21.37 2.59
C GLY A 24 -17.18 21.75 3.75
N GLY A 25 -15.93 21.26 3.83
CA GLY A 25 -15.03 21.52 4.97
C GLY A 25 -14.46 22.94 5.00
N CYS A 26 -13.39 23.20 4.24
CA CYS A 26 -12.68 24.48 4.31
C CYS A 26 -13.50 25.69 3.82
N ALA A 27 -14.37 25.54 2.81
CA ALA A 27 -15.07 26.68 2.20
C ALA A 27 -16.02 27.43 3.15
N ALA A 28 -16.40 26.81 4.27
CA ALA A 28 -17.23 27.42 5.30
C ALA A 28 -16.45 28.31 6.28
N GLU A 29 -15.11 28.19 6.32
CA GLU A 29 -14.27 28.92 7.28
C GLU A 29 -14.34 30.43 7.07
N ARG A 30 -14.42 31.18 8.16
CA ARG A 30 -14.46 32.65 8.14
C ARG A 30 -13.36 33.18 9.05
N PHE A 31 -12.56 34.08 8.50
CA PHE A 31 -11.44 34.70 9.21
C PHE A 31 -11.79 36.11 9.66
N SER A 32 -11.15 36.56 10.74
CA SER A 32 -11.28 37.95 11.18
C SER A 32 -10.70 38.95 10.16
N SER A 33 -10.96 40.24 10.38
CA SER A 33 -10.47 41.35 9.54
C SER A 33 -10.83 41.25 8.06
N ASN A 34 -11.96 40.60 7.73
CA ASN A 34 -12.42 40.39 6.36
C ASN A 34 -11.36 39.74 5.45
N ARG A 35 -10.51 38.86 6.00
CA ARG A 35 -9.55 38.10 5.20
C ARG A 35 -10.31 37.10 4.32
N VAL A 36 -10.11 37.21 3.01
CA VAL A 36 -10.69 36.32 2.00
C VAL A 36 -9.57 35.70 1.17
N TYR A 37 -9.71 34.41 0.89
CA TYR A 37 -8.75 33.64 0.11
C TYR A 37 -9.42 33.07 -1.14
N ALA A 38 -8.69 33.06 -2.26
CA ALA A 38 -9.20 32.63 -3.55
C ALA A 38 -9.41 31.10 -3.63
N ALA A 39 -8.60 30.34 -2.89
CA ALA A 39 -8.65 28.88 -2.85
C ALA A 39 -8.56 28.35 -1.42
N CYS A 40 -9.07 27.15 -1.20
CA CYS A 40 -8.87 26.40 0.03
C CYS A 40 -8.81 24.89 -0.23
N SER A 41 -8.21 24.16 0.71
CA SER A 41 -8.23 22.70 0.73
C SER A 41 -8.21 22.19 2.16
N ASP A 42 -9.06 21.19 2.41
CA ASP A 42 -8.93 20.32 3.57
C ASP A 42 -7.71 19.42 3.39
N LEU A 43 -6.86 19.36 4.41
CA LEU A 43 -5.65 18.54 4.42
C LEU A 43 -5.96 17.15 4.99
N PRO A 44 -5.34 16.08 4.48
CA PRO A 44 -5.73 14.70 4.80
C PRO A 44 -5.42 14.26 6.24
N HIS A 45 -4.62 15.02 6.99
CA HIS A 45 -4.15 14.65 8.32
C HIS A 45 -4.23 15.83 9.29
N LEU A 46 -4.38 15.51 10.58
CA LEU A 46 -4.42 16.45 11.70
C LEU A 46 -5.62 17.41 11.70
N GLY A 47 -6.68 17.07 10.98
CA GLY A 47 -7.90 17.90 10.92
C GLY A 47 -7.62 19.33 10.45
N ALA A 48 -6.61 19.49 9.60
CA ALA A 48 -6.09 20.78 9.19
C ALA A 48 -6.66 21.23 7.84
N SER A 49 -6.65 22.52 7.59
CA SER A 49 -6.97 23.10 6.29
C SER A 49 -6.00 24.22 5.93
N VAL A 50 -5.86 24.49 4.64
CA VAL A 50 -5.08 25.62 4.13
C VAL A 50 -5.91 26.42 3.15
N HIS A 51 -5.83 27.73 3.26
CA HIS A 51 -6.49 28.72 2.42
C HIS A 51 -5.42 29.63 1.85
N TRP A 52 -5.54 29.98 0.58
CA TRP A 52 -4.53 30.82 -0.04
C TRP A 52 -5.06 31.67 -1.20
N THR A 53 -4.34 32.75 -1.45
CA THR A 53 -4.42 33.55 -2.67
C THR A 53 -3.00 33.71 -3.18
N TYR A 54 -2.78 33.33 -4.44
CA TYR A 54 -1.48 33.46 -5.08
C TYR A 54 -1.56 34.50 -6.19
N ASP A 55 -0.74 35.54 -6.08
CA ASP A 55 -0.60 36.59 -7.09
C ASP A 55 0.71 36.39 -7.85
N ALA A 56 0.58 35.80 -9.05
CA ALA A 56 1.71 35.56 -9.94
C ALA A 56 2.27 36.84 -10.57
N ALA A 57 1.49 37.92 -10.64
CA ALA A 57 1.88 39.18 -11.27
C ALA A 57 2.59 40.13 -10.28
N ALA A 58 2.24 40.06 -8.99
CA ALA A 58 2.86 40.85 -7.93
C ALA A 58 3.96 40.08 -7.17
N SER A 59 5.12 39.90 -7.80
CA SER A 59 6.32 39.29 -7.18
C SER A 59 6.12 37.86 -6.64
N ALA A 60 5.21 37.08 -7.25
CA ALA A 60 4.86 35.73 -6.79
C ALA A 60 4.49 35.68 -5.30
N SER A 61 3.58 36.55 -4.89
CA SER A 61 3.13 36.66 -3.50
C SER A 61 2.10 35.57 -3.16
N LEU A 62 2.34 34.82 -2.09
CA LEU A 62 1.40 33.85 -1.52
C LEU A 62 0.86 34.33 -0.18
N SER A 63 -0.41 34.75 -0.16
CA SER A 63 -1.14 34.98 1.08
C SER A 63 -1.76 33.67 1.55
N VAL A 64 -1.54 33.28 2.81
CA VAL A 64 -2.01 31.99 3.37
C VAL A 64 -2.76 32.19 4.70
N ALA A 65 -3.74 31.32 4.94
CA ALA A 65 -4.25 30.98 6.27
C ALA A 65 -4.22 29.46 6.45
N PHE A 66 -3.52 28.99 7.48
CA PHE A 66 -3.51 27.59 7.88
C PHE A 66 -4.32 27.42 9.15
N VAL A 67 -5.19 26.41 9.23
CA VAL A 67 -6.05 26.17 10.39
C VAL A 67 -5.84 24.75 10.90
N ALA A 68 -5.62 24.58 12.19
CA ALA A 68 -5.58 23.27 12.84
C ALA A 68 -5.91 23.36 14.33
N ALA A 69 -6.34 22.25 14.94
CA ALA A 69 -6.45 22.13 16.38
C ALA A 69 -5.11 21.67 16.99
N PRO A 70 -4.56 22.36 18.01
CA PRO A 70 -3.45 21.82 18.78
C PRO A 70 -3.88 20.54 19.53
N PRO A 71 -2.94 19.65 19.91
CA PRO A 71 -3.27 18.40 20.61
C PRO A 71 -3.85 18.63 22.01
N SER A 72 -3.63 19.81 22.59
CA SER A 72 -4.21 20.25 23.86
C SER A 72 -4.37 21.78 23.84
N PRO A 73 -5.28 22.36 24.65
CA PRO A 73 -5.37 23.81 24.82
C PRO A 73 -4.00 24.41 25.16
N GLY A 74 -3.63 25.49 24.48
CA GLY A 74 -2.31 26.12 24.62
C GLY A 74 -1.15 25.36 23.97
N GLY A 75 -1.41 24.37 23.10
CA GLY A 75 -0.40 23.83 22.20
C GLY A 75 -0.06 24.78 21.06
N TRP A 76 0.85 24.38 20.17
CA TRP A 76 1.24 25.13 18.98
C TRP A 76 0.75 24.44 17.71
N VAL A 77 0.60 25.23 16.65
CA VAL A 77 0.33 24.74 15.29
C VAL A 77 1.30 25.37 14.31
N ALA A 78 1.68 24.64 13.28
CA ALA A 78 2.69 25.07 12.32
C ALA A 78 2.33 24.66 10.89
N TRP A 79 2.65 25.55 9.95
CA TRP A 79 2.61 25.27 8.53
C TRP A 79 3.82 25.90 7.85
N GLY A 80 4.38 25.22 6.86
CA GLY A 80 5.56 25.72 6.17
C GLY A 80 5.74 25.16 4.78
N LEU A 81 6.58 25.85 4.00
CA LEU A 81 6.97 25.45 2.66
C LEU A 81 8.36 24.84 2.68
N ASN A 82 8.54 23.73 1.97
CA ASN A 82 9.84 23.09 1.82
C ASN A 82 10.35 23.23 0.36
N PRO A 83 11.29 24.15 0.09
CA PRO A 83 11.87 24.34 -1.24
C PRO A 83 12.72 23.17 -1.74
N THR A 84 13.21 22.31 -0.86
CA THR A 84 14.26 21.31 -1.18
C THR A 84 13.78 19.86 -1.12
N GLY A 85 12.65 19.60 -0.46
CA GLY A 85 12.14 18.27 -0.20
C GLY A 85 10.67 18.27 0.24
N GLY A 86 10.24 17.20 0.89
CA GLY A 86 8.85 17.02 1.31
C GLY A 86 8.70 16.59 2.77
N GLY A 87 9.59 17.00 3.66
CA GLY A 87 9.57 16.64 5.08
C GLY A 87 10.02 17.78 5.98
N MET A 88 10.18 17.55 7.28
CA MET A 88 10.53 18.59 8.26
C MET A 88 11.83 19.34 7.90
N ALA A 89 12.91 18.61 7.63
CA ALA A 89 14.19 19.21 7.25
C ALA A 89 14.10 19.95 5.91
N GLY A 90 14.56 21.20 5.89
CA GLY A 90 14.47 22.15 4.80
C GLY A 90 13.21 23.04 4.82
N THR A 91 12.35 22.95 5.83
CA THR A 91 11.06 23.68 5.85
C THR A 91 11.21 25.11 6.37
N GLN A 92 10.64 26.06 5.64
CA GLN A 92 10.42 27.45 6.06
C GLN A 92 9.05 27.53 6.74
N ALA A 93 9.01 27.55 8.07
CA ALA A 93 7.79 27.37 8.84
C ALA A 93 7.28 28.67 9.47
N LEU A 94 5.96 28.86 9.40
CA LEU A 94 5.18 29.76 10.24
C LEU A 94 4.61 28.94 11.40
N VAL A 95 4.90 29.35 12.63
CA VAL A 95 4.49 28.62 13.84
C VAL A 95 3.71 29.55 14.75
N ALA A 96 2.46 29.21 15.05
CA ALA A 96 1.66 29.92 16.03
C ALA A 96 1.87 29.34 17.42
N LEU A 97 2.30 30.20 18.35
CA LEU A 97 2.59 29.90 19.75
C LEU A 97 1.71 30.71 20.69
N PRO A 98 1.27 30.16 21.82
CA PRO A 98 0.58 30.93 22.84
C PRO A 98 1.49 32.05 23.38
N LYS A 99 0.94 33.26 23.48
CA LYS A 99 1.59 34.39 24.16
C LYS A 99 1.63 34.14 25.68
N GLY A 100 2.73 34.50 26.32
CA GLY A 100 2.78 34.58 27.78
C GLY A 100 1.71 35.54 28.30
N GLY A 101 0.96 35.14 29.33
CA GLY A 101 -0.10 35.98 29.93
C GLY A 101 -1.54 35.68 29.52
N GLY A 102 -1.79 34.63 28.72
CA GLY A 102 -3.06 33.89 28.76
C GLY A 102 -4.20 34.34 27.83
N GLY A 103 -3.94 35.07 26.73
CA GLY A 103 -5.03 35.57 25.87
C GLY A 103 -4.95 35.33 24.37
N GLY A 104 -3.85 34.80 23.82
CA GLY A 104 -3.76 34.69 22.36
C GLY A 104 -2.51 34.02 21.84
N TYR A 105 -2.36 34.01 20.52
CA TYR A 105 -1.23 33.42 19.82
C TYR A 105 -0.36 34.49 19.13
N GLU A 106 0.92 34.20 18.96
CA GLU A 106 1.85 34.94 18.11
C GLU A 106 2.44 34.01 17.06
N VAL A 107 2.79 34.56 15.89
CA VAL A 107 3.45 33.79 14.84
C VAL A 107 4.95 34.06 14.88
N GLN A 108 5.72 32.99 15.03
CA GLN A 108 7.16 32.99 14.88
C GLN A 108 7.54 32.26 13.60
N THR A 109 8.73 32.56 13.08
CA THR A 109 9.24 32.01 11.82
C THR A 109 10.49 31.16 12.08
N PHE A 110 10.60 30.01 11.43
CA PHE A 110 11.71 29.07 11.61
C PHE A 110 12.23 28.55 10.26
N ASP A 111 13.54 28.68 10.03
CA ASP A 111 14.26 27.96 8.99
C ASP A 111 14.73 26.61 9.55
N ILE A 112 13.95 25.55 9.30
CA ILE A 112 14.16 24.23 9.89
C ILE A 112 15.10 23.43 8.99
N GLU A 113 16.37 23.33 9.34
CA GLU A 113 17.36 22.58 8.54
C GLU A 113 17.44 21.09 8.87
N GLY A 114 16.91 20.67 10.03
CA GLY A 114 17.00 19.30 10.52
C GLY A 114 15.87 18.93 11.48
N TYR A 115 16.17 18.12 12.50
CA TYR A 115 15.20 17.69 13.53
C TYR A 115 15.28 18.51 14.82
N SER A 116 16.29 19.37 14.95
CA SER A 116 16.40 20.38 16.00
C SER A 116 15.89 21.71 15.49
N LEU A 117 15.09 22.40 16.31
CA LEU A 117 14.66 23.77 16.03
C LEU A 117 15.77 24.75 16.40
N SER A 118 16.10 25.65 15.48
CA SER A 118 16.93 26.82 15.75
C SER A 118 16.13 27.90 16.48
N ALA A 119 16.80 28.99 16.87
CA ALA A 119 16.08 30.20 17.28
C ALA A 119 15.18 30.71 16.13
N PRO A 120 14.08 31.40 16.45
CA PRO A 120 13.25 32.07 15.45
C PRO A 120 14.08 33.01 14.58
N GLY A 121 13.79 33.05 13.29
CA GLY A 121 14.65 33.75 12.35
C GLY A 121 13.99 34.01 11.00
N LYS A 122 14.71 34.75 10.15
CA LYS A 122 14.23 35.12 8.82
C LYS A 122 14.12 33.88 7.93
N LEU A 123 13.07 33.85 7.12
CA LEU A 123 12.83 32.80 6.13
C LEU A 123 13.47 33.15 4.78
N LYS A 124 13.87 32.11 4.04
CA LYS A 124 14.27 32.19 2.62
C LYS A 124 13.14 32.69 1.71
N TYR A 125 11.90 32.41 2.10
CA TYR A 125 10.71 33.06 1.56
C TYR A 125 10.30 34.16 2.54
N PRO A 126 10.68 35.44 2.32
CA PRO A 126 10.36 36.52 3.25
C PRO A 126 8.86 36.54 3.55
N ALA A 127 8.52 36.56 4.83
CA ALA A 127 7.14 36.51 5.30
C ALA A 127 6.75 37.82 6.00
N THR A 128 5.61 38.38 5.61
CA THR A 128 5.00 39.58 6.20
C THR A 128 3.55 39.28 6.62
N ASP A 129 2.86 40.27 7.18
CA ASP A 129 1.45 40.20 7.57
C ASP A 129 1.11 39.01 8.49
N LEU A 130 2.08 38.65 9.34
CA LEU A 130 2.00 37.54 10.26
C LEU A 130 0.98 37.82 11.37
N ALA A 131 0.04 36.91 11.57
CA ALA A 131 -0.94 36.99 12.64
C ALA A 131 -1.42 35.58 13.01
N ALA A 132 -1.92 35.42 14.22
CA ALA A 132 -2.60 34.20 14.63
C ALA A 132 -3.86 34.54 15.42
N GLU A 133 -4.87 33.69 15.28
CA GLU A 133 -6.12 33.77 16.04
C GLU A 133 -6.53 32.40 16.53
N VAL A 134 -7.33 32.38 17.60
CA VAL A 134 -7.92 31.16 18.16
C VAL A 134 -9.43 31.28 18.07
N ALA A 135 -10.07 30.31 17.43
CA ALA A 135 -11.51 30.22 17.33
C ALA A 135 -12.12 29.65 18.62
N ALA A 136 -13.43 29.84 18.81
CA ALA A 136 -14.13 29.36 20.00
C ALA A 136 -14.10 27.83 20.16
N ASP A 137 -13.92 27.09 19.05
CA ASP A 137 -13.75 25.64 19.04
C ASP A 137 -12.31 25.18 19.40
N GLY A 138 -11.41 26.12 19.67
CA GLY A 138 -10.02 25.88 20.03
C GLY A 138 -9.08 25.68 18.85
N ARG A 139 -9.56 25.74 17.59
CA ARG A 139 -8.68 25.74 16.41
C ARG A 139 -7.91 27.04 16.32
N VAL A 140 -6.65 26.93 15.90
CA VAL A 140 -5.73 28.05 15.73
C VAL A 140 -5.51 28.28 14.25
N SER A 141 -5.70 29.52 13.81
CA SER A 141 -5.40 29.95 12.46
C SER A 141 -4.07 30.72 12.43
N VAL A 142 -3.22 30.40 11.47
CA VAL A 142 -1.91 31.03 11.22
C VAL A 142 -1.98 31.76 9.90
N PHE A 143 -1.71 33.06 9.93
CA PHE A 143 -1.72 33.92 8.75
C PHE A 143 -0.31 34.37 8.37
N GLY A 144 -0.08 34.53 7.07
CA GLY A 144 1.12 35.18 6.56
C GLY A 144 1.05 35.46 5.07
N LYS A 145 1.95 36.31 4.60
CA LYS A 145 2.17 36.60 3.18
C LYS A 145 3.63 36.31 2.85
N LEU A 146 3.87 35.30 2.01
CA LEU A 146 5.21 34.85 1.63
C LEU A 146 5.55 35.34 0.22
N ALA A 147 6.75 35.90 0.05
CA ALA A 147 7.31 36.18 -1.27
C ALA A 147 7.97 34.91 -1.83
N LEU A 148 7.42 34.37 -2.93
CA LEU A 148 7.96 33.20 -3.63
C LEU A 148 8.78 33.63 -4.86
N GLN A 149 9.33 32.65 -5.58
CA GLN A 149 10.00 32.90 -6.86
C GLN A 149 8.97 33.02 -7.99
N ASN A 150 9.22 33.92 -8.95
CA ASN A 150 8.38 34.04 -10.14
C ASN A 150 8.26 32.69 -10.88
N GLY A 151 7.04 32.38 -11.33
CA GLY A 151 6.75 31.12 -12.02
C GLY A 151 6.50 29.92 -11.09
N THR A 152 6.43 30.11 -9.77
CA THR A 152 6.07 29.03 -8.85
C THR A 152 4.62 28.61 -9.04
N ALA A 153 4.39 27.43 -9.61
CA ALA A 153 3.05 26.87 -9.81
C ALA A 153 2.66 25.86 -8.73
N GLU A 154 3.65 25.17 -8.15
CA GLU A 154 3.47 24.13 -7.15
C GLU A 154 4.58 24.21 -6.09
N VAL A 155 4.21 24.01 -4.82
CA VAL A 155 5.14 24.00 -3.69
C VAL A 155 4.96 22.74 -2.84
N ASN A 156 6.03 22.28 -2.18
CA ASN A 156 5.88 21.28 -1.12
C ASN A 156 5.54 22.00 0.18
N GLN A 157 4.56 21.49 0.90
CA GLN A 157 4.09 22.00 2.18
C GLN A 157 4.17 20.91 3.26
N VAL A 158 4.37 21.35 4.50
CA VAL A 158 4.43 20.50 5.70
C VAL A 158 3.63 21.20 6.78
N TRP A 159 2.89 20.44 7.58
CA TRP A 159 2.15 20.99 8.71
C TRP A 159 2.27 20.10 9.94
N GLN A 160 2.18 20.71 11.11
CA GLN A 160 2.26 20.01 12.38
C GLN A 160 1.45 20.71 13.48
N VAL A 161 1.14 19.91 14.50
CA VAL A 161 0.55 20.38 15.75
C VAL A 161 1.32 19.74 16.91
N GLY A 162 1.54 20.48 17.98
CA GLY A 162 2.31 19.97 19.11
C GLY A 162 2.00 20.66 20.44
N PRO A 163 2.50 20.11 21.56
CA PRO A 163 2.31 20.70 22.87
C PRO A 163 3.31 21.83 23.16
N VAL A 164 2.96 22.68 24.12
CA VAL A 164 3.89 23.62 24.76
C VAL A 164 4.13 23.14 26.20
N SER A 165 5.38 23.21 26.66
CA SER A 165 5.77 22.88 28.03
C SER A 165 6.67 23.99 28.58
N SER A 166 6.37 24.47 29.79
CA SER A 166 7.12 25.56 30.44
C SER A 166 7.32 26.79 29.54
N GLY A 167 6.30 27.15 28.76
CA GLY A 167 6.33 28.29 27.84
C GLY A 167 7.14 28.07 26.56
N SER A 168 7.66 26.86 26.33
CA SER A 168 8.47 26.51 25.15
C SER A 168 7.81 25.42 24.31
N MET A 169 8.07 25.44 22.99
CA MET A 169 7.67 24.35 22.12
C MET A 169 8.35 23.05 22.50
N VAL A 170 7.57 21.98 22.54
CA VAL A 170 8.11 20.61 22.59
C VAL A 170 7.81 19.88 21.27
N PRO A 171 8.58 18.82 20.94
CA PRO A 171 8.39 18.08 19.71
C PRO A 171 6.95 17.60 19.51
N HIS A 172 6.46 17.69 18.27
CA HIS A 172 5.18 17.12 17.89
C HIS A 172 5.19 15.59 18.04
N ALA A 173 4.01 14.98 18.08
CA ALA A 173 3.89 13.53 18.15
C ALA A 173 4.48 12.84 16.89
N MET A 174 4.91 11.58 17.03
CA MET A 174 5.47 10.77 15.93
C MET A 174 4.49 9.72 15.40
N SER A 175 3.19 10.01 15.51
CA SER A 175 2.11 9.15 15.02
C SER A 175 2.13 9.04 13.48
N SER A 176 1.32 8.14 12.93
CA SER A 176 1.14 8.00 11.48
C SER A 176 0.66 9.29 10.83
N ASP A 177 -0.28 10.00 11.47
CA ASP A 177 -0.84 11.24 10.92
C ASP A 177 0.19 12.37 10.92
N ASN A 178 1.00 12.49 11.98
CA ASN A 178 2.07 13.49 12.01
C ASN A 178 3.12 13.20 10.93
N LYS A 179 3.52 11.93 10.78
CA LYS A 179 4.49 11.54 9.74
C LYS A 179 3.94 11.71 8.32
N ALA A 180 2.62 11.75 8.15
CA ALA A 180 1.97 11.91 6.86
C ALA A 180 1.52 13.34 6.56
N ALA A 181 1.68 14.28 7.50
CA ALA A 181 1.28 15.68 7.39
C ALA A 181 2.23 16.52 6.50
N MET A 182 2.30 16.12 5.23
CA MET A 182 3.10 16.72 4.17
C MET A 182 2.36 16.58 2.83
N GLY A 183 2.52 17.54 1.92
CA GLY A 183 1.74 17.60 0.69
C GLY A 183 2.29 18.56 -0.36
N LYS A 184 1.70 18.57 -1.56
CA LYS A 184 1.99 19.55 -2.62
C LYS A 184 0.81 20.49 -2.65
N LEU A 185 1.08 21.74 -2.94
CA LEU A 185 0.05 22.74 -3.09
C LEU A 185 0.20 23.33 -4.49
N ASN A 186 -0.76 23.07 -5.36
CA ASN A 186 -0.83 23.76 -6.64
C ASN A 186 -1.45 25.13 -6.41
N LEU A 187 -0.64 26.17 -6.58
CA LEU A 187 -1.01 27.54 -6.26
C LEU A 187 -1.98 28.13 -7.29
N LEU A 188 -2.00 27.61 -8.52
CA LEU A 188 -2.79 28.14 -9.64
C LEU A 188 -4.18 27.51 -9.73
N THR A 189 -4.29 26.20 -9.56
CA THR A 189 -5.56 25.47 -9.78
C THR A 189 -6.38 25.30 -8.51
N GLY A 190 -5.90 25.80 -7.37
CA GLY A 190 -6.58 25.55 -6.09
C GLY A 190 -6.47 24.11 -5.59
N ALA A 191 -5.76 23.23 -6.30
CA ALA A 191 -5.68 21.82 -5.97
C ALA A 191 -4.53 21.59 -4.98
N ALA A 192 -4.85 21.37 -3.70
CA ALA A 192 -3.88 20.71 -2.84
C ALA A 192 -3.95 19.21 -3.16
N THR A 193 -2.89 18.68 -3.76
CA THR A 193 -2.72 17.25 -3.91
C THR A 193 -1.79 16.79 -2.81
N SER A 194 -2.09 15.68 -2.15
CA SER A 194 -1.10 15.08 -1.27
C SER A 194 0.15 14.75 -2.11
N SER A 195 1.22 15.55 -1.97
CA SER A 195 2.51 15.21 -2.53
C SER A 195 2.96 13.97 -1.85
N GLY A 196 2.91 12.90 -2.59
CA GLY A 196 3.28 11.62 -2.10
C GLY A 196 4.77 11.46 -1.85
N GLY A 197 5.45 12.32 -1.10
CA GLY A 197 6.74 11.95 -0.50
C GLY A 197 6.53 10.79 0.48
N GLY A 198 5.53 10.91 1.36
CA GLY A 198 5.00 9.82 2.17
C GLY A 198 3.91 9.02 1.46
N GLY A 199 2.98 9.68 0.76
CA GLY A 199 1.84 9.06 0.10
C GLY A 199 2.16 8.25 -1.18
N SER A 200 3.14 8.62 -2.01
CA SER A 200 3.49 7.86 -3.21
C SER A 200 4.40 6.71 -2.84
N ASN A 201 5.28 6.87 -1.85
CA ASN A 201 6.07 5.78 -1.33
C ASN A 201 5.20 4.79 -0.55
N LEU A 202 4.25 5.26 0.28
CA LEU A 202 3.28 4.38 0.93
C LEU A 202 2.34 3.74 -0.08
N ARG A 203 1.84 4.47 -1.10
CA ARG A 203 1.07 3.87 -2.20
C ARG A 203 1.89 2.85 -2.97
N LYS A 204 3.15 3.14 -3.34
CA LYS A 204 4.06 2.19 -4.00
C LYS A 204 4.33 0.96 -3.12
N LYS A 205 4.54 1.15 -1.82
CA LYS A 205 4.69 0.09 -0.81
C LYS A 205 3.43 -0.77 -0.70
N ASN A 206 2.25 -0.15 -0.66
CA ASN A 206 0.96 -0.82 -0.61
C ASN A 206 0.68 -1.54 -1.93
N THR A 207 0.96 -0.91 -3.08
CA THR A 207 0.86 -1.52 -4.41
C THR A 207 1.79 -2.72 -4.52
N HIS A 208 3.05 -2.61 -4.10
CA HIS A 208 3.97 -3.74 -4.01
C HIS A 208 3.38 -4.86 -3.14
N GLY A 209 2.88 -4.53 -1.94
CA GLY A 209 2.25 -5.50 -1.03
C GLY A 209 1.05 -6.21 -1.65
N ILE A 210 0.12 -5.46 -2.25
CA ILE A 210 -1.11 -5.99 -2.87
C ILE A 210 -0.77 -6.85 -4.09
N LEU A 211 0.10 -6.37 -5.00
CA LEU A 211 0.51 -7.13 -6.18
C LEU A 211 1.12 -8.47 -5.77
N ASN A 212 1.99 -8.49 -4.75
CA ASN A 212 2.63 -9.72 -4.29
C ASN A 212 1.67 -10.64 -3.50
N ALA A 213 0.72 -10.09 -2.73
CA ALA A 213 -0.30 -10.87 -2.05
C ALA A 213 -1.25 -11.57 -3.03
N VAL A 214 -1.68 -10.86 -4.09
CA VAL A 214 -2.56 -11.43 -5.13
C VAL A 214 -1.82 -12.44 -6.01
N SER A 215 -0.57 -12.15 -6.41
CA SER A 215 0.21 -13.07 -7.24
C SER A 215 0.72 -14.29 -6.46
N TRP A 216 1.78 -14.11 -5.66
CA TRP A 216 2.48 -15.18 -4.95
C TRP A 216 1.65 -15.78 -3.82
N GLY A 217 0.76 -14.98 -3.21
CA GLY A 217 -0.05 -15.39 -2.07
C GLY A 217 -1.39 -16.05 -2.41
N LEU A 218 -1.90 -15.87 -3.64
CA LEU A 218 -3.25 -16.35 -4.01
C LEU A 218 -3.26 -17.06 -5.36
N LEU A 219 -2.92 -16.38 -6.47
CA LEU A 219 -3.04 -16.94 -7.81
C LEU A 219 -2.13 -18.16 -8.04
N LEU A 220 -0.85 -18.10 -7.65
CA LEU A 220 0.07 -19.23 -7.85
C LEU A 220 -0.32 -20.45 -6.99
N PRO A 221 -0.63 -20.31 -5.68
CA PRO A 221 -1.17 -21.41 -4.88
C PRO A 221 -2.47 -21.99 -5.45
N MET A 222 -3.40 -21.14 -5.91
CA MET A 222 -4.64 -21.59 -6.53
C MET A 222 -4.39 -22.42 -7.80
N GLY A 223 -3.47 -21.98 -8.66
CA GLY A 223 -3.06 -22.75 -9.82
C GLY A 223 -2.46 -24.11 -9.47
N ALA A 224 -1.70 -24.21 -8.37
CA ALA A 224 -1.16 -25.48 -7.88
C ALA A 224 -2.26 -26.42 -7.38
N ILE A 225 -3.28 -25.90 -6.68
CA ILE A 225 -4.47 -26.64 -6.26
C ILE A 225 -5.22 -27.19 -7.48
N PHE A 226 -5.43 -26.38 -8.52
CA PHE A 226 -6.07 -26.86 -9.76
C PHE A 226 -5.30 -28.02 -10.41
N ALA A 227 -3.98 -27.89 -10.55
CA ALA A 227 -3.16 -28.96 -11.13
C ALA A 227 -3.15 -30.25 -10.30
N ARG A 228 -3.11 -30.13 -8.97
CA ARG A 228 -3.08 -31.29 -8.07
C ARG A 228 -4.40 -32.03 -8.05
N TYR A 229 -5.51 -31.32 -7.87
CA TYR A 229 -6.79 -31.95 -7.57
C TYR A 229 -7.67 -32.17 -8.80
N LEU A 230 -7.79 -31.18 -9.68
CA LEU A 230 -8.71 -31.27 -10.82
C LEU A 230 -8.26 -32.32 -11.84
N LYS A 231 -6.94 -32.57 -11.95
CA LYS A 231 -6.38 -33.64 -12.78
C LYS A 231 -6.91 -35.04 -12.47
N THR A 232 -7.46 -35.27 -11.28
CA THR A 232 -8.06 -36.56 -10.89
C THR A 232 -9.38 -36.85 -11.61
N PHE A 233 -10.10 -35.80 -12.02
CA PHE A 233 -11.41 -35.88 -12.67
C PHE A 233 -11.24 -35.96 -14.19
N LYS A 234 -11.70 -37.05 -14.81
CA LYS A 234 -11.61 -37.24 -16.27
C LYS A 234 -12.34 -36.13 -17.04
N SER A 235 -13.46 -35.63 -16.51
CA SER A 235 -14.23 -34.53 -17.10
C SER A 235 -13.51 -33.18 -17.07
N ALA A 236 -12.44 -33.04 -16.28
CA ALA A 236 -11.65 -31.82 -16.19
C ALA A 236 -10.40 -31.86 -17.07
N ASP A 237 -10.17 -32.90 -17.88
CA ASP A 237 -9.10 -32.93 -18.87
C ASP A 237 -9.61 -32.35 -20.20
N PRO A 238 -8.92 -31.37 -20.84
CA PRO A 238 -7.65 -30.75 -20.46
C PRO A 238 -7.79 -29.46 -19.60
N ALA A 239 -9.00 -29.11 -19.16
CA ALA A 239 -9.29 -27.86 -18.44
C ALA A 239 -8.39 -27.59 -17.23
N TRP A 240 -8.05 -28.61 -16.41
CA TRP A 240 -7.15 -28.46 -15.26
C TRP A 240 -5.79 -27.89 -15.66
N PHE A 241 -5.29 -28.28 -16.83
CA PHE A 241 -3.98 -27.87 -17.33
C PHE A 241 -4.00 -26.40 -17.75
N TYR A 242 -5.04 -25.99 -18.48
CA TYR A 242 -5.22 -24.59 -18.86
C TYR A 242 -5.48 -23.67 -17.67
N LEU A 243 -6.30 -24.11 -16.70
CA LEU A 243 -6.52 -23.35 -15.46
C LEU A 243 -5.22 -23.18 -14.68
N HIS A 244 -4.42 -24.24 -14.53
CA HIS A 244 -3.11 -24.15 -13.91
C HIS A 244 -2.21 -23.14 -14.64
N VAL A 245 -2.01 -23.32 -15.95
CA VAL A 245 -1.13 -22.45 -16.76
C VAL A 245 -1.60 -20.99 -16.72
N ALA A 246 -2.90 -20.73 -16.85
CA ALA A 246 -3.44 -19.37 -16.78
C ALA A 246 -3.16 -18.70 -15.42
N CYS A 247 -3.42 -19.40 -14.31
CA CYS A 247 -3.08 -18.90 -12.98
C CYS A 247 -1.57 -18.65 -12.83
N GLN A 248 -0.71 -19.55 -13.32
CA GLN A 248 0.74 -19.38 -13.24
C GLN A 248 1.22 -18.19 -14.06
N LEU A 249 0.78 -18.03 -15.32
CA LEU A 249 1.22 -16.94 -16.19
C LEU A 249 0.73 -15.58 -15.69
N ILE A 250 -0.55 -15.47 -15.31
CA ILE A 250 -1.11 -14.22 -14.77
C ILE A 250 -0.45 -13.89 -13.43
N GLY A 251 -0.39 -14.87 -12.52
CA GLY A 251 0.22 -14.70 -11.21
C GLY A 251 1.68 -14.29 -11.32
N TYR A 252 2.46 -14.94 -12.20
CA TYR A 252 3.86 -14.59 -12.40
C TYR A 252 4.02 -13.21 -13.02
N GLY A 253 3.23 -12.83 -14.03
CA GLY A 253 3.28 -11.49 -14.63
C GLY A 253 2.97 -10.36 -13.63
N VAL A 254 1.94 -10.54 -12.79
CA VAL A 254 1.63 -9.63 -11.68
C VAL A 254 2.77 -9.62 -10.66
N GLY A 255 3.33 -10.80 -10.36
CA GLY A 255 4.45 -10.97 -9.43
C GLY A 255 5.74 -10.30 -9.90
N VAL A 256 6.03 -10.29 -11.20
CA VAL A 256 7.17 -9.56 -11.80
C VAL A 256 7.00 -8.05 -11.57
N SER A 257 5.80 -7.52 -11.79
CA SER A 257 5.47 -6.11 -11.51
C SER A 257 5.63 -5.79 -10.01
N GLY A 258 5.17 -6.69 -9.15
CA GLY A 258 5.39 -6.62 -7.70
C GLY A 258 6.88 -6.64 -7.32
N TRP A 259 7.68 -7.50 -7.92
CA TRP A 259 9.13 -7.57 -7.67
C TRP A 259 9.86 -6.31 -8.14
N ALA A 260 9.57 -5.83 -9.35
CA ALA A 260 10.18 -4.64 -9.92
C ALA A 260 9.89 -3.38 -9.07
N THR A 261 8.66 -3.22 -8.61
CA THR A 261 8.30 -2.13 -7.67
C THR A 261 9.05 -2.26 -6.34
N GLY A 262 9.32 -3.47 -5.86
CA GLY A 262 10.13 -3.74 -4.66
C GLY A 262 11.60 -3.31 -4.82
N ILE A 263 12.22 -3.60 -5.97
CA ILE A 263 13.58 -3.13 -6.29
C ILE A 263 13.62 -1.60 -6.36
N HIS A 264 12.64 -0.99 -7.03
CA HIS A 264 12.54 0.47 -7.09
C HIS A 264 12.39 1.11 -5.69
N LEU A 265 11.57 0.54 -4.82
CA LEU A 265 11.43 0.97 -3.43
C LEU A 265 12.74 0.86 -2.62
N GLY A 266 13.54 -0.18 -2.87
CA GLY A 266 14.87 -0.33 -2.27
C GLY A 266 15.82 0.79 -2.68
N ASN A 267 15.82 1.17 -3.96
CA ASN A 267 16.66 2.27 -4.47
C ASN A 267 16.23 3.64 -3.92
N LEU A 268 14.95 3.82 -3.63
CA LEU A 268 14.41 5.03 -3.00
C LEU A 268 14.71 5.15 -1.50
N SER A 269 15.12 4.06 -0.84
CA SER A 269 15.29 3.97 0.61
C SER A 269 16.77 3.77 1.00
N LYS A 270 17.66 4.67 0.57
CA LYS A 270 19.09 4.59 0.89
C LYS A 270 19.31 4.63 2.42
N GLY A 271 20.02 3.65 2.96
CA GLY A 271 20.32 3.53 4.40
C GLY A 271 19.37 2.64 5.21
N ILE A 272 18.23 2.19 4.67
CA ILE A 272 17.31 1.25 5.33
C ILE A 272 17.16 0.00 4.46
N THR A 273 17.71 -1.12 4.91
CA THR A 273 17.63 -2.39 4.18
C THR A 273 16.97 -3.49 4.99
N TYR A 274 15.84 -4.00 4.50
CA TYR A 274 15.22 -5.22 5.01
C TYR A 274 15.80 -6.45 4.30
N SER A 275 17.03 -6.80 4.66
CA SER A 275 17.84 -7.83 3.99
C SER A 275 17.12 -9.16 3.85
N LEU A 276 16.43 -9.62 4.90
CA LEU A 276 15.75 -10.92 4.90
C LEU A 276 14.54 -10.96 3.96
N HIS A 277 13.67 -9.95 3.96
CA HIS A 277 12.52 -9.88 3.03
C HIS A 277 13.00 -9.76 1.57
N ARG A 278 14.03 -8.94 1.34
CA ARG A 278 14.65 -8.79 0.02
C ARG A 278 15.26 -10.10 -0.48
N ASN A 279 16.04 -10.80 0.35
CA ASN A 279 16.70 -12.03 -0.04
C ASN A 279 15.68 -13.13 -0.35
N ILE A 280 14.65 -13.31 0.50
CA ILE A 280 13.57 -14.27 0.23
C ILE A 280 12.83 -13.87 -1.06
N GLY A 281 12.52 -12.58 -1.25
CA GLY A 281 11.85 -12.09 -2.46
C GLY A 281 12.63 -12.36 -3.75
N ILE A 282 13.95 -12.14 -3.74
CA ILE A 282 14.84 -12.45 -4.88
C ILE A 282 14.86 -13.96 -5.15
N THR A 283 14.99 -14.78 -4.09
CA THR A 283 14.96 -16.25 -4.23
C THR A 283 13.64 -16.73 -4.82
N VAL A 284 12.50 -16.25 -4.32
CA VAL A 284 11.16 -16.59 -4.84
C VAL A 284 11.03 -16.20 -6.31
N PHE A 285 11.49 -15.00 -6.67
CA PHE A 285 11.46 -14.53 -8.06
C PHE A 285 12.32 -15.41 -8.98
N ALA A 286 13.54 -15.74 -8.58
CA ALA A 286 14.44 -16.60 -9.35
C ALA A 286 13.86 -18.01 -9.55
N LEU A 287 13.34 -18.62 -8.48
CA LEU A 287 12.67 -19.92 -8.55
C LEU A 287 11.39 -19.88 -9.39
N GLY A 288 10.60 -18.81 -9.29
CA GLY A 288 9.42 -18.58 -10.12
C GLY A 288 9.76 -18.47 -11.60
N THR A 289 10.82 -17.72 -11.94
CA THR A 289 11.34 -17.62 -13.31
C THR A 289 11.73 -18.99 -13.84
N LEU A 290 12.45 -19.77 -13.03
CA LEU A 290 12.83 -21.14 -13.35
C LEU A 290 11.59 -22.01 -13.63
N GLN A 291 10.50 -21.84 -12.88
CA GLN A 291 9.25 -22.56 -13.12
C GLN A 291 8.52 -22.19 -14.41
N ILE A 292 8.63 -20.95 -14.89
CA ILE A 292 8.07 -20.57 -16.19
C ILE A 292 8.78 -21.33 -17.31
N PHE A 293 10.10 -21.53 -17.21
CA PHE A 293 10.85 -22.35 -18.15
C PHE A 293 10.45 -23.83 -18.12
N ALA A 294 9.82 -24.31 -17.04
CA ALA A 294 9.34 -25.69 -16.96
C ALA A 294 8.31 -26.01 -18.07
N LEU A 295 7.57 -25.02 -18.58
CA LEU A 295 6.64 -25.19 -19.69
C LEU A 295 7.38 -25.55 -20.99
N PHE A 296 8.49 -24.86 -21.29
CA PHE A 296 9.30 -25.11 -22.49
C PHE A 296 10.14 -26.38 -22.38
N LEU A 297 10.58 -26.72 -21.16
CA LEU A 297 11.39 -27.90 -20.89
C LEU A 297 10.57 -29.15 -20.59
N ARG A 298 9.24 -29.10 -20.78
CA ARG A 298 8.31 -30.18 -20.42
C ARG A 298 8.51 -31.42 -21.32
N PRO A 299 9.03 -32.56 -20.81
CA PRO A 299 9.23 -33.75 -21.62
C PRO A 299 7.90 -34.44 -21.97
N LYS A 300 7.88 -35.21 -23.07
CA LYS A 300 6.74 -36.10 -23.42
C LYS A 300 6.44 -37.09 -22.28
N LYS A 301 5.18 -37.55 -22.18
CA LYS A 301 4.68 -38.34 -21.03
C LYS A 301 5.45 -39.65 -20.82
N ASP A 302 5.95 -40.23 -21.90
CA ASP A 302 6.70 -41.48 -22.02
C ASP A 302 8.23 -41.31 -21.88
N HIS A 303 8.73 -40.07 -21.81
CA HIS A 303 10.17 -39.80 -21.77
C HIS A 303 10.78 -40.08 -20.39
N LYS A 304 11.95 -40.72 -20.32
CA LYS A 304 12.66 -41.03 -19.04
C LYS A 304 12.88 -39.81 -18.13
N TYR A 305 13.15 -38.64 -18.72
CA TYR A 305 13.33 -37.39 -17.96
C TYR A 305 12.05 -36.79 -17.37
N ARG A 306 10.87 -37.32 -17.71
CA ARG A 306 9.58 -36.88 -17.18
C ARG A 306 9.51 -36.98 -15.66
N VAL A 307 10.14 -38.01 -15.08
CA VAL A 307 10.17 -38.23 -13.62
C VAL A 307 10.96 -37.12 -12.92
N TYR A 308 12.18 -36.82 -13.39
CA TYR A 308 13.01 -35.75 -12.83
C TYR A 308 12.35 -34.38 -13.00
N TRP A 309 11.76 -34.12 -14.17
CA TRP A 309 11.01 -32.88 -14.41
C TRP A 309 9.83 -32.75 -13.44
N ASN A 310 9.06 -33.81 -13.18
CA ASN A 310 7.95 -33.76 -12.21
C ASN A 310 8.47 -33.51 -10.79
N ALA A 311 9.56 -34.17 -10.38
CA ALA A 311 10.16 -33.98 -9.06
C ALA A 311 10.63 -32.53 -8.86
N TYR A 312 11.40 -32.00 -9.80
CA TYR A 312 11.85 -30.60 -9.81
C TYR A 312 10.65 -29.62 -9.80
N HIS A 313 9.69 -29.82 -10.70
CA HIS A 313 8.55 -28.91 -10.86
C HIS A 313 7.71 -28.87 -9.59
N HIS A 314 7.48 -30.02 -8.94
CA HIS A 314 6.75 -30.06 -7.68
C HIS A 314 7.55 -29.47 -6.52
N SER A 315 8.81 -29.89 -6.32
CA SER A 315 9.60 -29.47 -5.16
C SER A 315 9.85 -27.96 -5.16
N VAL A 316 10.25 -27.41 -6.31
CA VAL A 316 10.45 -25.97 -6.48
C VAL A 316 9.11 -25.23 -6.36
N GLY A 317 8.02 -25.79 -6.89
CA GLY A 317 6.68 -25.19 -6.83
C GLY A 317 6.18 -25.01 -5.40
N TYR A 318 6.27 -26.06 -4.58
CA TYR A 318 5.91 -25.98 -3.15
C TYR A 318 6.83 -25.04 -2.37
N THR A 319 8.12 -25.04 -2.68
CA THR A 319 9.09 -24.11 -2.07
C THR A 319 8.70 -22.66 -2.33
N ILE A 320 8.31 -22.31 -3.56
CA ILE A 320 7.84 -20.96 -3.93
C ILE A 320 6.60 -20.57 -3.13
N ILE A 321 5.62 -21.47 -2.98
CA ILE A 321 4.39 -21.19 -2.23
C ILE A 321 4.72 -20.88 -0.76
N ILE A 322 5.53 -21.71 -0.11
CA ILE A 322 5.90 -21.54 1.30
C ILE A 322 6.68 -20.23 1.48
N LEU A 323 7.73 -20.02 0.69
CA LEU A 323 8.56 -18.81 0.78
C LEU A 323 7.76 -17.56 0.42
N GLY A 324 6.85 -17.62 -0.55
CA GLY A 324 5.97 -16.52 -0.93
C GLY A 324 5.08 -16.07 0.23
N ILE A 325 4.38 -17.01 0.88
CA ILE A 325 3.53 -16.71 2.05
C ILE A 325 4.36 -16.12 3.20
N VAL A 326 5.50 -16.74 3.54
CA VAL A 326 6.42 -16.22 4.57
C VAL A 326 6.88 -14.80 4.23
N ASN A 327 7.20 -14.54 2.96
CA ASN A 327 7.68 -13.23 2.53
C ASN A 327 6.59 -12.15 2.58
N ILE A 328 5.34 -12.52 2.31
CA ILE A 328 4.17 -11.63 2.44
C ILE A 328 3.96 -11.24 3.90
N PHE A 329 4.03 -12.19 4.85
CA PHE A 329 3.96 -11.86 6.28
C PHE A 329 5.10 -10.94 6.72
N LYS A 330 6.33 -11.19 6.26
CA LYS A 330 7.46 -10.27 6.50
C LYS A 330 7.19 -8.88 5.92
N GLY A 331 6.65 -8.79 4.71
CA GLY A 331 6.28 -7.52 4.08
C GLY A 331 5.21 -6.76 4.88
N MET A 332 4.16 -7.44 5.36
CA MET A 332 3.13 -6.83 6.20
C MET A 332 3.68 -6.33 7.53
N SER A 333 4.61 -7.05 8.14
CA SER A 333 5.31 -6.58 9.35
C SER A 333 6.19 -5.35 9.09
N ILE A 334 6.90 -5.31 7.95
CA ILE A 334 7.72 -4.15 7.55
C ILE A 334 6.85 -2.90 7.34
N LEU A 335 5.68 -3.07 6.71
CA LEU A 335 4.74 -1.98 6.47
C LEU A 335 3.90 -1.61 7.70
N ASN A 336 4.01 -2.37 8.78
CA ASN A 336 3.18 -2.25 9.98
C ASN A 336 1.68 -2.14 9.62
N VAL A 337 1.22 -3.04 8.74
CA VAL A 337 -0.16 -3.04 8.25
C VAL A 337 -1.13 -3.28 9.42
N GLU A 338 -2.26 -2.56 9.42
CA GLU A 338 -3.30 -2.76 10.42
C GLU A 338 -3.72 -4.22 10.55
N GLN A 339 -3.99 -4.67 11.78
CA GLN A 339 -4.28 -6.06 12.11
C GLN A 339 -5.44 -6.64 11.28
N LYS A 340 -6.45 -5.83 10.93
CA LYS A 340 -7.60 -6.26 10.11
C LYS A 340 -7.19 -6.85 8.76
N TRP A 341 -6.18 -6.26 8.09
CA TRP A 341 -5.70 -6.75 6.79
C TRP A 341 -4.89 -8.04 6.93
N LYS A 342 -4.06 -8.13 7.98
CA LYS A 342 -3.33 -9.35 8.31
C LYS A 342 -4.29 -10.50 8.61
N THR A 343 -5.32 -10.24 9.39
CA THR A 343 -6.42 -11.20 9.67
C THR A 343 -7.15 -11.58 8.38
N GLY A 344 -7.48 -10.61 7.53
CA GLY A 344 -8.11 -10.88 6.23
C GLY A 344 -7.29 -11.84 5.37
N TYR A 345 -5.98 -11.58 5.24
CA TYR A 345 -5.09 -12.47 4.49
C TYR A 345 -5.00 -13.87 5.11
N ILE A 346 -4.90 -13.98 6.44
CA ILE A 346 -4.91 -15.27 7.16
C ILE A 346 -6.20 -16.05 6.86
N ILE A 347 -7.36 -15.40 6.91
CA ILE A 347 -8.64 -16.03 6.58
C ILE A 347 -8.62 -16.54 5.13
N THR A 348 -8.17 -15.73 4.18
CA THR A 348 -8.08 -16.13 2.77
C THR A 348 -7.21 -17.37 2.55
N ILE A 349 -6.00 -17.41 3.10
CA ILE A 349 -5.12 -18.58 2.95
C ILE A 349 -5.65 -19.81 3.71
N SER A 350 -6.35 -19.59 4.82
CA SER A 350 -6.99 -20.68 5.59
C SER A 350 -8.14 -21.31 4.82
N ILE A 351 -8.94 -20.50 4.13
CA ILE A 351 -9.99 -20.99 3.22
C ILE A 351 -9.37 -21.80 2.07
N LEU A 352 -8.34 -21.28 1.42
CA LEU A 352 -7.62 -22.01 0.35
C LEU A 352 -7.04 -23.34 0.87
N GLY A 353 -6.45 -23.35 2.06
CA GLY A 353 -5.93 -24.55 2.71
C GLY A 353 -7.05 -25.55 3.04
N GLY A 354 -8.17 -25.08 3.58
CA GLY A 354 -9.35 -25.92 3.85
C GLY A 354 -9.91 -26.55 2.58
N ILE A 355 -10.04 -25.78 1.50
CA ILE A 355 -10.43 -26.30 0.18
C ILE A 355 -9.45 -27.39 -0.28
N ALA A 356 -8.15 -27.16 -0.17
CA ALA A 356 -7.14 -28.14 -0.53
C ALA A 356 -7.27 -29.44 0.28
N VAL A 357 -7.49 -29.36 1.60
CA VAL A 357 -7.69 -30.53 2.47
C VAL A 357 -8.95 -31.32 2.08
N ILE A 358 -10.06 -30.63 1.81
CA ILE A 358 -11.30 -31.28 1.36
C ILE A 358 -11.08 -31.97 0.02
N LEU A 359 -10.45 -31.28 -0.94
CA LEU A 359 -10.14 -31.86 -2.25
C LEU A 359 -9.16 -33.03 -2.14
N GLU A 360 -8.20 -33.00 -1.21
CA GLU A 360 -7.31 -34.12 -0.91
C GLU A 360 -8.13 -35.34 -0.47
N ALA A 361 -9.02 -35.20 0.52
CA ALA A 361 -9.87 -36.30 0.98
C ALA A 361 -10.76 -36.87 -0.15
N VAL A 362 -11.39 -36.00 -0.95
CA VAL A 362 -12.25 -36.41 -2.08
C VAL A 362 -11.44 -37.13 -3.15
N THR A 363 -10.31 -36.57 -3.59
CA THR A 363 -9.49 -37.16 -4.66
C THR A 363 -8.88 -38.48 -4.23
N TRP A 364 -8.42 -38.63 -2.99
CA TRP A 364 -7.98 -39.93 -2.45
C TRP A 364 -9.10 -40.96 -2.44
N SER A 365 -10.32 -40.57 -2.04
CA SER A 365 -11.47 -41.48 -2.07
C SER A 365 -11.75 -42.00 -3.49
N ILE A 366 -11.66 -41.11 -4.50
CA ILE A 366 -11.81 -41.49 -5.92
C ILE A 366 -10.69 -42.43 -6.37
N VAL A 367 -9.43 -42.13 -6.02
CA VAL A 367 -8.26 -42.94 -6.38
C VAL A 367 -8.34 -44.33 -5.77
N LEU A 368 -8.71 -44.43 -4.48
CA LEU A 368 -8.87 -45.71 -3.79
C LEU A 368 -10.01 -46.55 -4.40
N LYS A 369 -11.14 -45.91 -4.75
CA LYS A 369 -12.25 -46.59 -5.43
C LYS A 369 -11.83 -47.16 -6.79
N ARG A 370 -11.13 -46.37 -7.61
CA ARG A 370 -10.60 -46.82 -8.92
C ARG A 370 -9.64 -48.00 -8.77
N ARG A 371 -8.69 -47.93 -7.83
CA ARG A 371 -7.77 -49.05 -7.54
C ARG A 371 -8.51 -50.32 -7.13
N LYS A 372 -9.58 -50.20 -6.36
CA LYS A 372 -10.42 -51.36 -5.96
C LYS A 372 -11.15 -51.96 -7.16
N GLU A 373 -11.66 -51.14 -8.08
CA GLU A 373 -12.32 -51.59 -9.31
C GLU A 373 -11.33 -52.26 -10.28
N GLU A 374 -10.14 -51.69 -10.47
CA GLU A 374 -9.05 -52.27 -11.29
C GLU A 374 -8.58 -53.62 -10.73
N ASN A 375 -8.36 -53.72 -9.41
CA ASN A 375 -7.98 -54.99 -8.77
C ASN A 375 -9.07 -56.06 -8.91
N LYS A 376 -10.35 -55.69 -8.84
CA LYS A 376 -11.47 -56.61 -9.10
C LYS A 376 -11.47 -57.10 -10.55
N SER A 377 -11.21 -56.21 -11.52
CA SER A 377 -11.12 -56.59 -12.94
C SER A 377 -9.95 -57.52 -13.23
N TYR A 378 -8.78 -57.28 -12.61
CA TYR A 378 -7.60 -58.14 -12.77
C TYR A 378 -7.82 -59.54 -12.19
N ASN A 379 -8.38 -59.63 -10.98
CA ASN A 379 -8.69 -60.93 -10.35
C ASN A 379 -9.85 -61.66 -11.05
N GLY A 380 -10.81 -60.93 -11.63
CA GLY A 380 -11.89 -61.51 -12.43
C GLY A 380 -11.41 -62.09 -13.78
N ALA A 381 -10.43 -61.45 -14.42
CA ALA A 381 -9.82 -61.94 -15.65
C ALA A 381 -8.89 -63.15 -15.42
N SER A 382 -8.23 -63.22 -14.26
CA SER A 382 -7.37 -64.37 -13.88
C SER A 382 -8.14 -65.67 -13.60
N ASN A 383 -9.45 -65.59 -13.34
CA ASN A 383 -10.30 -66.75 -13.05
C ASN A 383 -11.07 -67.26 -14.30
N GLY A 384 -10.78 -66.73 -15.48
CA GLY A 384 -11.28 -67.25 -16.75
C GLY A 384 -10.58 -68.57 -17.08
N HIS A 385 -11.23 -69.69 -16.77
CA HIS A 385 -10.87 -71.03 -17.21
C HIS A 385 -10.60 -71.01 -18.73
N LEU A 386 -9.38 -71.39 -19.13
CA LEU A 386 -9.11 -71.77 -20.53
C LEU A 386 -10.06 -72.92 -20.88
N PRO A 387 -10.84 -72.83 -21.98
CA PRO A 387 -11.52 -74.02 -22.47
C PRO A 387 -10.43 -75.00 -22.95
N LEU A 388 -10.32 -76.12 -22.25
CA LEU A 388 -9.65 -77.32 -22.75
C LEU A 388 -10.40 -77.75 -24.03
N SER A 389 -9.84 -77.47 -25.19
CA SER A 389 -10.23 -78.15 -26.43
C SER A 389 -9.56 -79.52 -26.44
N MET A 390 -10.37 -80.57 -26.30
CA MET A 390 -10.10 -81.87 -26.93
C MET A 390 -10.49 -81.82 -28.40
#